data_AF-A0A6A3GJK6-F1
#
_entry.id   AF-A0A6A3GJK6-F1
#
_cell.length_a   1.000
_cell.length_b   1.000
_cell.length_c   1.000
_cell.angle_alpha   90.00
_cell.angle_beta   90.00
_cell.angle_gamma   90.00
#
_symmetry.space_group_name_H-M   'P 1'
#
loop_
_entity.id
_entity.type
_entity.pdbx_description
1 polymer ?
#
loop_
_entity_poly.entity_id
_entity_poly.type
_entity_poly.pdbx_seq_one_letter_code
_entity_poly.pdbx_strand_id
1 'polypeptide(L)'
;GYLETIKWLHKHDTSADILLTENGWCGDDEVDNQDQLWYFQAYLDQVHKAITEENIPIIGYTAWSFLDNYEWGSYASRFGLYYVNYTSESGSPDFYEPKPSDLARIPRPSAKWFQKVASTKCLGAAATTATTPESADHSHHVWRWLFGIVAFAAVAFVAVVVLVFLVGRRVWHHFRGHDEGSATEATRLL
;
A
#
# COMPACT_ATOMS: atom_id res chain seq x y z
N GLY A 1 17.75 -9.93 14.43
CA GLY A 1 16.52 -9.24 14.87
C GLY A 1 16.83 -8.49 16.16
N TYR A 2 15.86 -7.75 16.71
CA TYR A 2 16.09 -6.91 17.90
C TYR A 2 16.50 -7.74 19.12
N LEU A 3 15.85 -8.90 19.34
CA LEU A 3 16.21 -9.84 20.41
C LEU A 3 17.67 -10.33 20.29
N GLU A 4 18.09 -10.73 19.09
CA GLU A 4 19.48 -11.19 18.86
C GLU A 4 20.51 -10.10 19.13
N THR A 5 20.20 -8.84 18.80
CA THR A 5 21.07 -7.70 19.13
C THR A 5 21.18 -7.52 20.64
N ILE A 6 20.07 -7.60 21.38
CA ILE A 6 20.06 -7.50 22.84
C ILE A 6 20.89 -8.64 23.47
N LYS A 7 20.72 -9.89 22.99
CA LYS A 7 21.51 -11.05 23.44
C LYS A 7 22.99 -10.88 23.16
N TRP A 8 23.34 -10.34 21.99
CA TRP A 8 24.73 -10.08 21.62
C TRP A 8 25.37 -9.03 22.54
N LEU A 9 24.65 -7.94 22.84
CA LEU A 9 25.12 -6.90 23.77
C LEU A 9 25.34 -7.47 25.17
N HIS A 10 24.35 -8.20 25.71
CA HIS A 10 24.45 -8.78 27.05
C HIS A 10 25.57 -9.82 27.16
N LYS A 11 25.84 -10.57 26.08
CA LYS A 11 26.97 -11.52 26.05
C LYS A 11 28.33 -10.82 26.20
N HIS A 12 28.43 -9.54 25.81
CA HIS A 12 29.67 -8.78 25.93
C HIS A 12 29.95 -8.33 27.37
N ASP A 13 28.90 -7.97 28.11
CA ASP A 13 28.97 -7.68 29.54
C ASP A 13 27.67 -8.14 30.22
N THR A 14 27.74 -9.27 30.92
CA THR A 14 26.57 -9.85 31.60
C THR A 14 26.24 -9.16 32.92
N SER A 15 27.09 -8.24 33.39
CA SER A 15 26.89 -7.50 34.64
C SER A 15 26.21 -6.15 34.44
N ALA A 16 26.15 -5.67 33.20
CA ALA A 16 25.58 -4.38 32.85
C ALA A 16 24.06 -4.44 32.67
N ASP A 17 23.37 -3.47 33.27
CA ASP A 17 21.97 -3.17 32.95
C ASP A 17 21.86 -2.53 31.56
N ILE A 18 20.79 -2.86 30.81
CA ILE A 18 20.55 -2.37 29.46
C ILE A 18 19.39 -1.38 29.44
N LEU A 19 19.66 -0.14 29.00
CA LEU A 19 18.65 0.86 28.68
C LEU A 19 18.53 1.00 27.15
N LEU A 20 17.34 0.72 26.61
CA LEU A 20 17.06 0.86 25.17
C LEU A 20 16.67 2.31 24.89
N THR A 21 17.65 3.15 24.53
CA THR A 21 17.49 4.61 24.45
C THR A 21 16.68 5.08 23.25
N GLU A 22 16.73 4.37 22.12
CA GLU A 22 16.00 4.75 20.92
C GLU A 22 15.58 3.51 20.14
N ASN A 23 14.30 3.45 19.82
CA ASN A 23 13.75 2.50 18.86
C ASN A 23 12.51 3.12 18.22
N GLY A 24 12.40 3.05 16.90
CA GLY A 24 11.37 3.79 16.17
C GLY A 24 11.23 3.32 14.73
N TRP A 25 10.15 3.80 14.10
CA TRP A 25 9.82 3.52 12.71
C TRP A 25 9.70 4.82 11.94
N CYS A 26 10.40 4.89 10.81
CA CYS A 26 10.37 6.05 9.92
C CYS A 26 9.09 6.00 9.10
N GLY A 27 8.18 6.90 9.37
CA GLY A 27 6.95 7.09 8.63
C GLY A 27 6.94 8.31 7.74
N ASP A 28 5.72 8.64 7.33
CA ASP A 28 5.34 9.77 6.52
C ASP A 28 4.26 10.63 7.23
N ASP A 29 3.57 11.46 6.45
CA ASP A 29 2.56 12.41 6.91
C ASP A 29 1.22 11.76 7.33
N GLU A 30 1.13 10.42 7.40
CA GLU A 30 -0.11 9.72 7.75
C GLU A 30 -0.39 9.67 9.26
N VAL A 31 -1.40 10.39 9.75
CA VAL A 31 -1.75 10.37 11.19
C VAL A 31 -2.20 8.99 11.68
N ASP A 32 -2.99 8.26 10.90
CA ASP A 32 -3.50 6.93 11.24
C ASP A 32 -2.52 5.81 10.86
N ASN A 33 -1.29 5.93 11.36
CA ASN A 33 -0.20 5.05 10.97
C ASN A 33 -0.23 3.70 11.71
N GLN A 34 -0.81 2.68 11.08
CA GLN A 34 -0.89 1.33 11.65
C GLN A 34 0.43 0.56 11.55
N ASP A 35 1.27 0.85 10.56
CA ASP A 35 2.58 0.22 10.39
C ASP A 35 3.53 0.57 11.54
N GLN A 36 3.52 1.84 11.97
CA GLN A 36 4.24 2.30 13.16
C GLN A 36 3.78 1.54 14.41
N LEU A 37 2.46 1.38 14.59
CA LEU A 37 1.90 0.63 15.72
C LEU A 37 2.36 -0.83 15.69
N TRP A 38 2.24 -1.49 14.53
CA TRP A 38 2.70 -2.87 14.35
C TRP A 38 4.20 -3.01 14.66
N TYR A 39 5.02 -2.08 14.17
CA TYR A 39 6.46 -2.07 14.44
C TYR A 39 6.73 -2.05 15.95
N PHE A 40 6.13 -1.11 16.68
CA PHE A 40 6.33 -1.00 18.12
C PHE A 40 5.86 -2.25 18.88
N GLN A 41 4.71 -2.83 18.49
CA GLN A 41 4.22 -4.07 19.08
C GLN A 41 5.17 -5.24 18.85
N ALA A 42 5.65 -5.41 17.62
CA ALA A 42 6.56 -6.49 17.25
C ALA A 42 7.95 -6.36 17.90
N TYR A 43 8.45 -5.14 18.10
CA TYR A 43 9.74 -4.91 18.73
C TYR A 43 9.66 -5.00 20.26
N LEU A 44 8.59 -4.50 20.89
CA LEU A 44 8.40 -4.67 22.33
C LEU A 44 8.09 -6.11 22.74
N ASP A 45 7.48 -6.92 21.86
CA ASP A 45 7.39 -8.37 22.08
C ASP A 45 8.79 -9.02 22.16
N GLN A 46 9.74 -8.59 21.32
CA GLN A 46 11.13 -9.06 21.40
C GLN A 46 11.84 -8.59 22.67
N VAL A 47 11.59 -7.36 23.13
CA VAL A 47 12.10 -6.86 24.42
C VAL A 47 11.51 -7.67 25.57
N HIS A 48 10.22 -7.96 25.52
CA HIS A 48 9.55 -8.78 26.52
C HIS A 48 10.17 -10.17 26.61
N LYS A 49 10.40 -10.84 25.46
CA LYS A 49 11.12 -12.13 25.41
C LYS A 49 12.53 -12.06 26.00
N ALA A 50 13.28 -11.00 25.72
CA ALA A 50 14.61 -10.80 26.31
C ALA A 50 14.54 -10.75 27.85
N ILE A 51 13.50 -10.13 28.42
CA ILE A 51 13.30 -10.03 29.86
C ILE A 51 12.81 -11.38 30.43
N THR A 52 11.78 -11.99 29.84
CA THR A 52 11.06 -13.11 30.44
C THR A 52 11.64 -14.48 30.12
N GLU A 53 12.21 -14.66 28.93
CA GLU A 53 12.74 -15.96 28.48
C GLU A 53 14.27 -16.01 28.66
N GLU A 54 14.96 -14.91 28.36
CA GLU A 54 16.44 -14.84 28.40
C GLU A 54 16.98 -14.25 29.72
N ASN A 55 16.11 -13.71 30.59
CA ASN A 55 16.47 -13.11 31.88
C ASN A 55 17.51 -11.96 31.79
N ILE A 56 17.50 -11.20 30.69
CA ILE A 56 18.42 -10.07 30.47
C ILE A 56 17.92 -8.84 31.24
N PRO A 57 18.79 -8.13 32.00
CA PRO A 57 18.40 -6.99 32.82
C PRO A 57 18.14 -5.72 31.97
N ILE A 58 16.97 -5.66 31.34
CA ILE A 58 16.53 -4.45 30.62
C ILE A 58 15.81 -3.52 31.60
N ILE A 59 16.39 -2.35 31.83
CA ILE A 59 15.92 -1.38 32.83
C ILE A 59 15.01 -0.29 32.26
N GLY A 60 14.91 -0.18 30.93
CA GLY A 60 14.02 0.79 30.31
C GLY A 60 14.01 0.73 28.78
N TYR A 61 13.02 1.41 28.22
CA TYR A 61 12.81 1.56 26.79
C TYR A 61 12.23 2.94 26.50
N THR A 62 12.81 3.65 25.54
CA THR A 62 12.33 4.95 25.07
C THR A 62 12.08 4.92 23.56
N ALA A 63 10.82 5.18 23.19
CA ALA A 63 10.42 5.22 21.79
C ALA A 63 10.99 6.48 21.11
N TRP A 64 11.63 6.28 19.96
CA TRP A 64 11.99 7.36 19.04
C TRP A 64 10.84 7.57 18.06
N SER A 65 10.12 8.68 18.09
CA SER A 65 10.27 9.83 19.00
C SER A 65 8.94 10.26 19.60
N PHE A 66 8.97 11.13 20.61
CA PHE A 66 7.74 11.62 21.23
C PHE A 66 6.89 12.42 20.24
N LEU A 67 7.50 13.33 19.49
CA LEU A 67 6.86 14.17 18.46
C LEU A 67 7.59 14.01 17.15
N ASP A 68 6.88 14.15 16.03
CA ASP A 68 7.54 14.43 14.76
C ASP A 68 8.49 15.63 14.95
N ASN A 69 9.72 15.49 14.48
CA ASN A 69 10.76 16.50 14.67
C ASN A 69 11.60 16.70 13.39
N TYR A 70 12.61 17.56 13.49
CA TYR A 70 13.56 17.78 12.40
C TYR A 70 14.58 16.63 12.35
N GLU A 71 14.39 15.70 11.41
CA GLU A 71 15.24 14.54 11.25
C GLU A 71 16.46 14.91 10.39
N TRP A 72 17.48 15.47 11.04
CA TRP A 72 18.86 15.63 10.53
C TRP A 72 19.00 16.22 9.12
N GLY A 73 18.09 17.11 8.70
CA GLY A 73 18.10 17.66 7.35
C GLY A 73 16.71 17.93 6.79
N SER A 74 15.69 17.26 7.32
CA SER A 74 14.35 17.28 6.74
C SER A 74 13.24 17.12 7.78
N TYR A 75 12.08 17.71 7.47
CA TYR A 75 10.82 17.46 8.16
C TYR A 75 9.95 16.39 7.47
N ALA A 76 10.43 15.82 6.35
CA ALA A 76 9.67 14.83 5.59
C ALA A 76 9.57 13.49 6.32
N SER A 77 10.64 13.07 7.01
CA SER A 77 10.65 11.85 7.82
C SER A 77 9.90 12.08 9.12
N ARG A 78 8.96 11.17 9.45
CA ARG A 78 8.09 11.31 10.62
C ARG A 78 8.23 10.09 11.54
N PHE A 79 8.92 10.25 12.67
CA PHE A 79 9.12 9.20 13.67
C PHE A 79 8.19 9.33 14.89
N GLY A 80 7.43 10.42 14.99
CA GLY A 80 6.71 10.77 16.20
C GLY A 80 5.58 9.81 16.54
N LEU A 81 5.43 9.52 17.83
CA LEU A 81 4.17 9.00 18.37
C LEU A 81 3.03 10.02 18.22
N TYR A 82 3.37 11.31 18.20
CA TYR A 82 2.47 12.39 17.90
C TYR A 82 2.83 13.02 16.56
N TYR A 83 1.85 13.07 15.67
CA TYR A 83 1.91 13.84 14.45
C TYR A 83 2.03 15.32 14.79
N VAL A 84 2.90 16.05 14.09
CA VAL A 84 2.99 17.51 14.18
C VAL A 84 2.58 18.14 12.86
N ASN A 85 1.57 19.01 12.89
CA ASN A 85 1.12 19.74 11.70
C ASN A 85 2.12 20.84 11.31
N TYR A 86 3.11 20.50 10.51
CA TYR A 86 4.05 21.45 9.95
C TYR A 86 3.38 22.34 8.91
N THR A 87 3.79 23.59 8.88
CA THR A 87 3.39 24.60 7.90
C THR A 87 4.51 24.82 6.89
N SER A 88 4.24 25.52 5.79
CA SER A 88 5.31 25.94 4.85
C SER A 88 6.40 26.78 5.52
N GLU A 89 6.07 27.42 6.64
CA GLU A 89 6.99 28.26 7.42
C GLU A 89 7.71 27.50 8.54
N SER A 90 7.43 26.21 8.75
CA SER A 90 8.07 25.43 9.79
C SER A 90 9.59 25.34 9.56
N GLY A 91 10.36 25.88 10.51
CA GLY A 91 11.81 25.97 10.42
C GLY A 91 12.34 27.24 9.72
N SER A 92 11.46 28.13 9.25
CA SER A 92 11.86 29.43 8.69
C SER A 92 12.37 30.36 9.80
N PRO A 93 13.46 31.13 9.57
CA PRO A 93 13.95 32.11 10.54
C PRO A 93 12.97 33.27 10.78
N ASP A 94 12.06 33.51 9.82
CA ASP A 94 11.05 34.57 9.89
C ASP A 94 9.75 34.08 10.56
N PHE A 95 9.64 32.79 10.89
CA PHE A 95 8.47 32.19 11.53
C PHE A 95 8.47 32.40 13.05
N TYR A 96 8.19 33.64 13.48
CA TYR A 96 8.21 34.01 14.90
C TYR A 96 6.82 34.03 15.57
N GLU A 97 5.74 34.26 14.82
CA GLU A 97 4.37 34.34 15.37
C GLU A 97 3.49 33.18 14.87
N PRO A 98 3.52 32.00 15.53
CA PRO A 98 2.69 30.87 15.16
C PRO A 98 1.23 31.10 15.54
N LYS A 99 0.31 30.65 14.70
CA LYS A 99 -1.11 30.54 15.07
C LYS A 99 -1.28 29.42 16.11
N PRO A 100 -2.30 29.47 16.97
CA PRO A 100 -2.59 28.37 17.89
C PRO A 100 -2.81 27.00 17.23
N SER A 101 -3.20 26.99 15.94
CA SER A 101 -3.35 25.77 15.13
C SER A 101 -2.03 25.22 14.59
N ASP A 102 -0.96 26.02 14.59
CA ASP A 102 0.31 25.63 14.02
C ASP A 102 1.02 24.66 14.97
N LEU A 103 1.67 23.65 14.39
CA LEU A 103 2.38 22.62 15.14
C LEU A 103 1.44 21.86 16.11
N ALA A 104 0.16 21.74 15.79
CA ALA A 104 -0.77 20.91 16.56
C ALA A 104 -0.21 19.49 16.71
N ARG A 105 -0.25 18.95 17.94
CA ARG A 105 0.27 17.62 18.26
C ARG A 105 -0.89 16.64 18.35
N ILE A 106 -0.98 15.72 17.40
CA ILE A 106 -2.11 14.81 17.24
C ILE A 106 -1.62 13.39 17.56
N PRO A 107 -2.20 12.69 18.55
CA PRO A 107 -1.74 11.36 18.94
C PRO A 107 -2.02 10.34 17.83
N ARG A 108 -0.98 9.66 17.36
CA ARG A 108 -1.11 8.51 16.45
C ARG A 108 -1.59 7.26 17.21
N PRO A 109 -2.03 6.18 16.53
CA PRO A 109 -2.43 4.93 17.18
C PRO A 109 -1.37 4.38 18.16
N SER A 110 -0.09 4.49 17.79
CA SER A 110 1.07 4.12 18.61
C SER A 110 1.11 4.87 19.95
N ALA A 111 0.87 6.19 19.97
CA ALA A 111 0.81 6.98 21.21
C ALA A 111 -0.27 6.47 22.17
N LYS A 112 -1.47 6.19 21.64
CA LYS A 112 -2.59 5.67 22.44
C LYS A 112 -2.27 4.27 22.99
N TRP A 113 -1.62 3.44 22.19
CA TRP A 113 -1.17 2.13 22.63
C TRP A 113 -0.11 2.23 23.73
N PHE A 114 0.92 3.07 23.55
CA PHE A 114 1.93 3.32 24.57
C PHE A 114 1.33 3.89 25.86
N GLN A 115 0.32 4.76 25.77
CA GLN A 115 -0.42 5.23 26.96
C GLN A 115 -1.03 4.04 27.72
N LYS A 116 -1.67 3.10 27.01
CA LYS A 116 -2.23 1.88 27.61
C LYS A 116 -1.13 1.00 28.20
N VAL A 117 -0.03 0.77 27.49
CA VAL A 117 1.11 -0.02 28.00
C VAL A 117 1.69 0.63 29.26
N ALA A 118 1.93 1.93 29.25
CA ALA A 118 2.54 2.64 30.37
C ALA A 118 1.65 2.65 31.63
N SER A 119 0.33 2.72 31.46
CA SER A 119 -0.66 2.72 32.54
C SER A 119 -0.99 1.33 33.07
N THR A 120 -1.10 0.33 32.19
CA THR A 120 -1.49 -1.04 32.57
C THR A 120 -0.30 -1.94 32.86
N LYS A 121 0.90 -1.57 32.39
CA LYS A 121 2.10 -2.41 32.38
C LYS A 121 1.94 -3.72 31.59
N CYS A 122 0.99 -3.76 30.65
CA CYS A 122 0.70 -4.92 29.82
C CYS A 122 0.80 -4.56 28.33
N LEU A 123 1.45 -5.42 27.53
CA LEU A 123 1.55 -5.24 26.07
C LEU A 123 0.23 -5.55 25.32
N GLY A 124 -0.74 -6.19 25.99
CA GLY A 124 -1.93 -6.76 25.37
C GLY A 124 -1.64 -8.11 24.72
N ALA A 125 -2.68 -8.85 24.32
CA ALA A 125 -2.47 -10.02 23.48
C ALA A 125 -1.81 -9.54 22.18
N ALA A 126 -0.64 -10.10 21.85
CA ALA A 126 -0.03 -9.88 20.55
C ALA A 126 -1.09 -10.13 19.49
N ALA A 127 -1.23 -9.22 18.52
CA ALA A 127 -1.96 -9.51 17.30
C ALA A 127 -1.17 -10.60 16.55
N THR A 128 -1.24 -11.83 17.04
CA THR A 128 -0.80 -13.02 16.33
C THR A 128 -1.83 -13.31 15.27
N THR A 129 -1.83 -12.45 14.27
CA THR A 129 -2.29 -12.80 12.95
C THR A 129 -1.25 -12.20 12.03
N ALA A 130 -0.21 -13.00 11.78
CA ALA A 130 0.19 -13.19 10.40
C ALA A 130 -1.09 -13.66 9.68
N THR A 131 -1.91 -12.69 9.27
CA THR A 131 -2.89 -12.90 8.23
C THR A 131 -2.02 -13.20 7.03
N THR A 132 -1.75 -14.49 6.79
CA THR A 132 -1.56 -14.99 5.43
C THR A 132 -2.57 -14.22 4.60
N PRO A 133 -2.18 -13.46 3.56
CA PRO A 133 -3.15 -12.71 2.79
C PRO A 133 -4.18 -13.72 2.31
N GLU A 134 -5.36 -13.66 2.92
CA GLU A 134 -6.56 -14.21 2.37
C GLU A 134 -6.60 -13.63 0.97
N SER A 135 -6.57 -14.53 0.00
CA SER A 135 -6.51 -14.26 -1.43
C SER A 135 -7.67 -13.34 -1.82
N ALA A 136 -7.46 -12.03 -1.64
CA ALA A 136 -8.38 -11.01 -2.07
C ALA A 136 -8.24 -10.93 -3.59
N ASP A 137 -9.26 -11.46 -4.24
CA ASP A 137 -9.81 -10.94 -5.48
C ASP A 137 -8.97 -11.12 -6.77
N HIS A 138 -8.90 -12.36 -7.23
CA HIS A 138 -8.72 -12.66 -8.66
C HIS A 138 -10.06 -12.72 -9.42
N SER A 139 -11.18 -12.33 -8.81
CA SER A 139 -12.50 -12.48 -9.44
C SER A 139 -12.78 -11.35 -10.45
N HIS A 140 -12.47 -10.10 -10.10
CA HIS A 140 -12.79 -8.97 -10.96
C HIS A 140 -11.93 -8.87 -12.23
N HIS A 141 -10.69 -9.37 -12.20
CA HIS A 141 -9.83 -9.41 -13.39
C HIS A 141 -10.28 -10.47 -14.40
N VAL A 142 -10.57 -11.69 -13.96
CA VAL A 142 -10.99 -12.78 -14.87
C VAL A 142 -12.33 -12.44 -15.55
N TRP A 143 -13.28 -11.85 -14.81
CA TRP A 143 -14.56 -11.42 -15.39
C TRP A 143 -14.41 -10.28 -16.40
N ARG A 144 -13.54 -9.28 -16.14
CA ARG A 144 -13.27 -8.20 -17.13
C ARG A 144 -12.67 -8.74 -18.44
N TRP A 145 -11.77 -9.72 -18.37
CA TRP A 145 -11.19 -10.35 -19.56
C TRP A 145 -12.21 -11.19 -20.34
N LEU A 146 -13.05 -11.96 -19.65
CA LEU A 146 -14.11 -12.75 -20.29
C LEU A 146 -15.14 -11.87 -21.03
N PHE A 147 -15.60 -10.78 -20.41
CA PHE A 147 -16.51 -9.84 -21.09
C PHE A 147 -15.84 -9.16 -22.30
N GLY A 148 -14.55 -8.83 -22.21
CA GLY A 148 -13.78 -8.27 -23.33
C GLY A 148 -13.67 -9.22 -24.52
N ILE A 149 -13.38 -10.51 -24.28
CA ILE A 149 -13.28 -11.53 -25.33
C ILE A 149 -14.63 -11.78 -26.00
N VAL A 150 -15.71 -11.90 -25.23
CA VAL A 150 -17.07 -12.12 -25.78
C VAL A 150 -17.51 -10.92 -26.61
N ALA A 151 -17.27 -9.68 -26.14
CA ALA A 151 -17.57 -8.48 -26.91
C ALA A 151 -16.77 -8.40 -28.21
N PHE A 152 -15.47 -8.73 -28.17
CA PHE A 152 -14.61 -8.72 -29.35
C PHE A 152 -15.03 -9.77 -30.38
N ALA A 153 -15.37 -10.99 -29.94
CA ALA A 153 -15.88 -12.05 -30.80
C ALA A 153 -17.22 -11.67 -31.46
N ALA A 154 -18.12 -11.02 -30.73
CA ALA A 154 -19.39 -10.54 -31.28
C ALA A 154 -19.19 -9.47 -32.37
N VAL A 155 -18.30 -8.49 -32.13
CA VAL A 155 -17.98 -7.45 -33.13
C VAL A 155 -17.32 -8.05 -34.37
N ALA A 156 -16.38 -8.99 -34.19
CA ALA A 156 -15.74 -9.69 -35.30
C ALA A 156 -16.74 -10.51 -36.11
N PHE A 157 -17.67 -11.21 -35.44
CA PHE A 157 -18.72 -11.97 -36.10
C PHE A 157 -19.63 -11.07 -36.95
N VAL A 158 -20.08 -9.94 -36.40
CA VAL A 158 -20.90 -8.96 -37.14
C VAL A 158 -20.13 -8.41 -38.34
N ALA A 159 -18.84 -8.08 -38.18
CA ALA A 159 -18.00 -7.60 -39.28
C ALA A 159 -17.86 -8.64 -40.40
N VAL A 160 -17.68 -9.92 -40.06
CA VAL A 160 -17.62 -11.03 -41.03
C VAL A 160 -18.96 -11.18 -41.76
N VAL A 161 -20.09 -11.16 -41.03
CA VAL A 161 -21.42 -11.26 -41.65
C VAL A 161 -21.67 -10.08 -42.61
N VAL A 162 -21.31 -8.86 -42.22
CA VAL A 162 -21.41 -7.68 -43.08
C VAL A 162 -20.49 -7.82 -44.31
N LEU A 163 -19.25 -8.28 -44.13
CA LEU A 163 -18.31 -8.49 -45.24
C LEU A 163 -18.84 -9.54 -46.22
N VAL A 164 -19.34 -10.67 -45.72
CA VAL A 164 -19.96 -11.73 -46.54
C VAL A 164 -21.18 -11.20 -47.27
N PHE A 165 -22.01 -10.37 -46.63
CA PHE A 165 -23.16 -9.74 -47.29
C PHE A 165 -22.74 -8.75 -48.37
N LEU A 166 -21.72 -7.93 -48.13
CA LEU A 166 -21.20 -6.95 -49.10
C LEU A 166 -20.50 -7.62 -50.28
N VAL A 167 -19.69 -8.66 -50.03
CA VAL A 167 -19.06 -9.47 -51.09
C VAL A 167 -20.13 -10.24 -51.85
N GLY A 168 -21.10 -10.84 -51.16
CA GLY A 168 -22.24 -11.52 -51.77
C GLY A 168 -23.06 -10.59 -52.67
N ARG A 169 -23.35 -9.37 -52.23
CA ARG A 169 -23.97 -8.33 -53.09
C ARG A 169 -23.11 -7.98 -54.29
N ARG A 170 -21.79 -7.81 -54.11
CA ARG A 170 -20.88 -7.46 -55.19
C ARG A 170 -20.77 -8.56 -56.25
N VAL A 171 -20.68 -9.81 -55.81
CA VAL A 171 -20.68 -11.00 -56.68
C VAL A 171 -22.02 -11.16 -57.39
N TRP A 172 -23.14 -10.99 -56.68
CA TRP A 172 -24.48 -11.03 -57.28
C TRP A 172 -24.67 -9.95 -58.36
N HIS A 173 -24.22 -8.71 -58.12
CA HIS A 173 -24.24 -7.65 -59.14
C HIS A 173 -23.30 -7.93 -60.32
N HIS A 174 -22.15 -8.58 -60.09
CA HIS A 174 -21.21 -8.95 -61.15
C HIS A 174 -21.76 -10.07 -62.05
N PHE A 175 -22.42 -11.08 -61.49
CA PHE A 175 -23.09 -12.13 -62.27
C PHE A 175 -24.33 -11.62 -63.01
N ARG A 176 -25.13 -10.75 -62.39
CA ARG A 176 -26.31 -10.18 -63.05
C ARG A 176 -25.96 -9.24 -64.22
N GLY A 177 -24.76 -8.67 -64.23
CA GLY A 177 -24.25 -7.89 -65.36
C GLY A 177 -23.75 -8.71 -66.55
N HIS A 178 -23.54 -10.02 -66.39
CA HIS A 178 -23.10 -10.91 -67.47
C HIS A 178 -24.26 -11.57 -68.24
N ASP A 179 -25.46 -11.66 -67.65
CA ASP A 179 -26.64 -12.24 -68.32
C ASP A 179 -27.37 -11.25 -69.24
N GLU A 180 -27.12 -9.94 -69.15
CA GLU A 180 -27.68 -8.95 -70.09
C GLU A 180 -26.80 -8.69 -71.33
N GLY A 181 -25.59 -9.26 -71.39
CA GLY A 181 -24.64 -9.07 -72.49
C GLY A 181 -24.65 -10.16 -73.59
N SER A 182 -25.39 -11.26 -73.41
CA SER A 182 -25.40 -12.40 -74.35
C SER A 182 -26.77 -12.66 -75.01
N ALA A 183 -27.76 -11.80 -74.79
CA ALA A 183 -29.10 -11.92 -75.39
C ALA A 183 -29.40 -10.86 -76.48
N THR A 184 -28.39 -10.11 -76.95
CA THR A 184 -28.57 -9.06 -77.97
C THR A 184 -27.62 -9.19 -79.15
N GLU A 185 -27.28 -10.43 -79.55
CA GLU A 185 -26.54 -10.68 -80.79
C GLU A 185 -27.04 -11.93 -81.54
N ALA A 186 -28.37 -12.10 -81.59
CA ALA A 186 -29.02 -13.14 -82.40
C ALA A 186 -30.38 -12.70 -82.96
N THR A 187 -30.49 -11.48 -83.49
CA THR A 187 -31.56 -11.13 -84.46
C THR A 187 -31.14 -9.94 -85.33
N ARG A 188 -30.02 -10.12 -86.06
CA ARG A 188 -29.79 -9.41 -87.33
C ARG A 188 -30.26 -10.36 -88.43
N LEU A 189 -31.03 -9.80 -89.37
CA LEU A 189 -31.43 -10.33 -90.69
C LEU A 189 -32.82 -10.98 -90.79
N LEU A 190 -33.64 -10.28 -91.59
CA LEU A 190 -34.90 -10.62 -92.26
C LEU A 190 -36.20 -10.33 -91.49
#